data_AF-A0A1M6VIM2-F1
#
_entry.id   AF-A0A1M6VIM2-F1
#
_cell.length_a   1.000
_cell.length_b   1.000
_cell.length_c   1.000
_cell.angle_alpha   90.00
_cell.angle_beta   90.00
_cell.angle_gamma   90.00
#
_symmetry.space_group_name_H-M   'P 1'
#
loop_
_entity.id
_entity.type
_entity.pdbx_description
1 polymer ?
#
loop_
_entity_poly.entity_id
_entity_poly.type
_entity_poly.pdbx_seq_one_letter_code
_entity_poly.pdbx_strand_id
1 'polypeptide(L)'
;MALFVHLTPAANTVRLRRAGVRAAGRGRGGERGVYCFPVLPCYTTTHQWLRELARDDDHRRFVAVHIRLDDAQPVTVGHHADLPLRVTAREAVRIVRSLDDPRGWEVFVPRTVTVREIHRVRGVAPDAGRHPRGAFDCSCAVRAGEPALL
;
A
#
# COMPACT_ATOMS: atom_id res chain seq x y z
N MET A 1 -15.22 -5.98 1.62
CA MET A 1 -14.04 -5.37 2.29
C MET A 1 -12.86 -5.49 1.37
N ALA A 2 -12.03 -4.45 1.31
CA ALA A 2 -10.84 -4.40 0.47
C ALA A 2 -9.56 -4.38 1.32
N LEU A 3 -8.52 -5.09 0.86
CA LEU A 3 -7.23 -5.20 1.55
C LEU A 3 -6.20 -4.29 0.89
N PHE A 4 -5.54 -3.48 1.71
CA PHE A 4 -4.49 -2.55 1.31
C PHE A 4 -3.22 -2.78 2.13
N VAL A 5 -2.08 -2.34 1.61
CA VAL A 5 -0.81 -2.28 2.33
C VAL A 5 -0.38 -0.83 2.52
N HIS A 6 0.02 -0.49 3.74
CA HIS A 6 0.74 0.72 4.06
C HIS A 6 2.16 0.33 4.50
N LEU A 7 3.17 0.99 3.92
CA LEU A 7 4.56 0.79 4.28
C LEU A 7 5.00 1.86 5.28
N THR A 8 5.67 1.44 6.35
CA THR A 8 6.17 2.35 7.37
C THR A 8 7.46 1.82 7.98
N PRO A 9 8.35 2.69 8.49
CA PRO A 9 9.52 2.25 9.24
C PRO A 9 9.17 1.30 10.38
N ALA A 10 9.97 0.26 10.58
CA ALA A 10 9.74 -0.74 11.62
C ALA A 10 9.70 -0.14 13.05
N ALA A 11 10.37 1.00 13.27
CA ALA A 11 10.32 1.76 14.52
C ALA A 11 8.90 2.20 14.92
N ASN A 12 7.99 2.38 13.94
CA ASN A 12 6.61 2.78 14.19
C ASN A 12 5.71 1.62 14.66
N THR A 13 6.21 0.38 14.71
CA THR A 13 5.40 -0.82 14.99
C THR A 13 4.73 -0.80 16.36
N VAL A 14 5.41 -0.31 17.40
CA VAL A 14 4.81 -0.22 18.75
C VAL A 14 3.66 0.78 18.75
N ARG A 15 3.85 1.93 18.09
CA ARG A 15 2.88 3.01 18.03
C ARG A 15 1.65 2.63 17.21
N LEU A 16 1.83 1.98 16.05
CA LEU A 16 0.72 1.56 15.20
C LEU A 16 -0.14 0.48 15.87
N ARG A 17 0.47 -0.44 16.63
CA ARG A 17 -0.27 -1.48 17.35
C ARG A 17 -1.16 -0.89 18.46
N ARG A 18 -0.75 0.22 19.06
CA ARG A 18 -1.48 0.90 20.13
C ARG A 18 -2.56 1.86 19.62
N ALA A 19 -2.29 2.58 18.54
CA ALA A 19 -3.10 3.73 18.13
C ALA A 19 -3.55 3.71 16.66
N GLY A 20 -3.20 2.68 15.90
CA GLY A 20 -3.48 2.63 14.47
C GLY A 20 -2.48 3.45 13.64
N VAL A 21 -2.77 3.60 12.35
CA VAL A 21 -1.96 4.42 11.44
C VAL A 21 -2.46 5.86 11.45
N ARG A 22 -1.59 6.78 11.84
CA ARG A 22 -1.92 8.21 11.87
C ARG A 22 -2.04 8.76 10.45
N ALA A 23 -2.97 9.70 10.28
CA ALA A 23 -3.13 10.51 9.08
C ALA A 23 -1.98 11.52 8.96
N ALA A 24 -0.77 11.01 8.72
CA ALA A 24 0.46 11.79 8.69
C ALA A 24 0.75 12.36 7.29
N GLY A 25 0.28 11.69 6.24
CA GLY A 25 0.41 12.16 4.86
C GLY A 25 -0.52 13.32 4.57
N ARG A 26 -0.16 14.15 3.59
CA ARG A 26 -1.02 15.19 3.03
C ARG A 26 -1.48 14.77 1.65
N GLY A 27 -2.79 14.70 1.45
CA GLY A 27 -3.40 14.43 0.15
C GLY A 27 -3.32 15.65 -0.77
N ARG A 28 -3.65 15.45 -2.04
CA ARG A 28 -3.61 16.53 -3.05
C ARG A 28 -4.61 17.67 -2.76
N GLY A 29 -5.68 17.41 -2.00
CA GLY A 29 -6.62 18.43 -1.55
C GLY A 29 -6.23 19.12 -0.23
N GLY A 30 -5.05 18.83 0.32
CA GLY A 30 -4.55 19.40 1.58
C GLY A 30 -5.00 18.66 2.85
N GLU A 31 -5.91 17.69 2.73
CA GLU A 31 -6.35 16.85 3.83
C GLU A 31 -5.25 15.94 4.36
N ARG A 32 -5.39 15.52 5.62
CA ARG A 32 -4.50 14.55 6.25
C ARG A 32 -5.01 13.14 6.05
N GLY A 33 -4.11 12.22 5.74
CA GLY A 33 -4.49 10.83 5.50
C GLY A 33 -3.33 9.84 5.48
N VAL A 34 -3.65 8.64 4.99
CA VAL A 34 -2.74 7.51 4.90
C VAL A 34 -2.65 7.09 3.44
N TYR A 35 -1.42 7.07 2.92
CA TYR A 35 -1.12 6.46 1.63
C TYR A 35 -1.01 4.95 1.78
N CYS A 36 -1.68 4.22 0.91
CA CYS A 36 -1.66 2.77 0.84
C CYS A 36 -1.76 2.30 -0.62
N PHE A 37 -1.62 1.00 -0.82
CA PHE A 37 -1.74 0.39 -2.13
C PHE A 37 -2.58 -0.90 -2.04
N PRO A 38 -3.42 -1.23 -3.02
CA PRO A 38 -4.16 -2.49 -3.03
C PRO A 38 -3.22 -3.70 -2.89
N VAL A 39 -3.60 -4.67 -2.08
CA VAL A 39 -2.87 -5.95 -2.08
C VAL A 39 -3.24 -6.71 -3.36
N LEU A 40 -2.25 -6.89 -4.23
CA LEU A 40 -2.35 -7.59 -5.50
C LEU A 40 -1.68 -8.98 -5.42
N PRO A 41 -2.03 -9.93 -6.31
CA PRO A 41 -1.39 -11.25 -6.34
C PRO A 41 0.13 -11.20 -6.53
N CYS A 42 0.65 -10.22 -7.29
CA CYS A 42 2.10 -10.05 -7.41
C CYS A 42 2.65 -9.27 -6.21
N TYR A 43 3.49 -9.95 -5.43
CA TYR A 43 4.10 -9.45 -4.21
C TYR A 43 4.96 -8.21 -4.46
N THR A 44 5.73 -8.19 -5.56
CA THR A 44 6.62 -7.06 -5.88
C THR A 44 5.84 -5.81 -6.21
N THR A 45 4.74 -5.93 -6.96
CA THR A 45 3.84 -4.83 -7.26
C THR A 45 3.17 -4.27 -6.01
N THR A 46 2.71 -5.15 -5.11
CA THR A 46 2.14 -4.75 -3.82
C THR A 46 3.13 -3.94 -2.98
N HIS A 47 4.42 -4.24 -3.08
CA HIS A 47 5.49 -3.61 -2.31
C HIS A 47 6.37 -2.66 -3.14
N GLN A 48 5.88 -2.17 -4.29
CA GLN A 48 6.65 -1.40 -5.26
C GLN A 48 7.36 -0.18 -4.65
N TRP A 49 6.70 0.48 -3.70
CA TRP A 49 7.18 1.69 -3.04
C TRP A 49 8.39 1.45 -2.10
N LEU A 50 8.70 0.20 -1.73
CA LEU A 50 9.86 -0.08 -0.87
C LEU A 50 11.19 0.33 -1.48
N ARG A 51 11.33 0.25 -2.80
CA ARG A 51 12.57 0.65 -3.47
C ARG A 51 12.80 2.16 -3.33
N GLU A 52 11.75 2.95 -3.43
CA GLU A 52 11.80 4.40 -3.35
C GLU A 52 12.00 4.83 -1.90
N LEU A 53 11.20 4.27 -0.98
CA LEU A 53 11.33 4.54 0.45
C LEU A 53 12.69 4.11 1.00
N ALA A 54 13.28 3.00 0.55
CA ALA A 54 14.61 2.57 1.00
C ALA A 54 15.77 3.38 0.43
N ARG A 55 15.53 4.26 -0.55
CA ARG A 55 16.57 5.15 -1.10
C ARG A 55 16.68 6.45 -0.34
N ASP A 56 15.53 7.00 0.01
CA ASP A 56 15.44 8.35 0.58
C ASP A 56 15.45 8.33 2.12
N ASP A 57 15.27 7.16 2.74
CA ASP A 57 15.06 7.03 4.18
C ASP A 57 16.23 6.30 4.88
N ASP A 58 16.73 6.87 5.98
CA ASP A 58 17.76 6.27 6.85
C ASP A 58 17.28 4.97 7.56
N HIS A 59 15.99 4.66 7.43
CA HIS A 59 15.37 3.49 8.03
C HIS A 59 15.67 2.21 7.24
N ARG A 60 16.65 1.43 7.73
CA ARG A 60 17.06 0.14 7.12
C ARG A 60 16.01 -0.97 7.13
N ARG A 61 14.86 -0.79 7.81
CA ARG A 61 13.83 -1.83 8.00
C ARG A 61 12.42 -1.24 7.92
N PHE A 62 11.63 -1.78 7.01
CA PHE A 62 10.22 -1.44 6.83
C PHE A 62 9.30 -2.58 7.24
N VAL A 63 8.06 -2.23 7.59
CA VAL A 63 6.97 -3.18 7.80
C VAL A 63 5.82 -2.87 6.86
N ALA A 64 5.19 -3.93 6.34
CA ALA A 64 3.93 -3.89 5.63
C ALA A 64 2.80 -4.02 6.64
N VAL A 65 1.98 -2.98 6.72
CA VAL A 65 0.75 -2.95 7.51
C VAL A 65 -0.40 -3.24 6.56
N HIS A 66 -0.95 -4.45 6.64
CA HIS A 66 -2.15 -4.82 5.90
C HIS A 66 -3.38 -4.24 6.60
N ILE A 67 -4.20 -3.51 5.86
CA ILE A 67 -5.34 -2.74 6.34
C ILE A 67 -6.60 -3.22 5.61
N ARG A 68 -7.66 -3.49 6.36
CA ARG A 68 -9.00 -3.79 5.82
C ARG A 68 -9.84 -2.53 5.89
N LEU A 69 -10.28 -2.08 4.73
CA LEU A 69 -11.24 -0.98 4.61
C LEU A 69 -12.61 -1.55 4.21
N ASP A 70 -13.65 -0.85 4.67
CA ASP A 70 -14.99 -1.06 4.13
C ASP A 70 -15.01 -0.74 2.63
N ASP A 71 -15.81 -1.48 1.86
CA ASP A 71 -15.85 -1.33 0.40
C ASP A 71 -16.32 0.06 -0.03
N ALA A 72 -17.21 0.68 0.75
CA ALA A 72 -17.75 2.00 0.50
C ALA A 72 -16.89 3.14 1.08
N GLN A 73 -15.78 2.83 1.76
CA GLN A 73 -14.88 3.84 2.32
C GLN A 73 -14.43 4.81 1.21
N PRO A 74 -14.68 6.13 1.33
CA PRO A 74 -14.17 7.11 0.39
C PRO A 74 -12.64 7.15 0.43
N VAL A 75 -12.02 7.12 -0.76
CA VAL A 75 -10.58 7.22 -0.97
C VAL A 75 -10.29 8.05 -2.23
N THR A 76 -9.02 8.37 -2.45
CA THR A 76 -8.56 8.80 -3.78
C THR A 76 -7.61 7.78 -4.37
N VAL A 77 -7.59 7.64 -5.69
CA VAL A 77 -6.71 6.73 -6.43
C VAL A 77 -6.13 7.45 -7.66
N GLY A 78 -4.85 7.27 -7.91
CA GLY A 78 -4.21 7.89 -9.08
C GLY A 78 -2.74 7.52 -9.18
N HIS A 79 -2.15 7.82 -10.34
CA HIS A 79 -0.70 7.85 -10.47
C HIS A 79 -0.15 9.06 -9.70
N HIS A 80 0.98 8.90 -9.02
CA HIS A 80 1.55 9.95 -8.16
C HIS A 80 1.87 11.26 -8.89
N ALA A 81 2.07 11.21 -10.22
CA ALA A 81 2.32 12.38 -11.06
C ALA A 81 1.03 13.13 -11.49
N ASP A 82 -0.14 12.53 -11.29
CA ASP A 82 -1.41 13.03 -11.81
C ASP A 82 -2.38 13.47 -10.70
N LEU A 83 -3.47 14.13 -11.11
CA LEU A 83 -4.58 14.42 -10.21
C LEU A 83 -5.38 13.14 -9.89
N PRO A 84 -5.57 12.78 -8.62
CA PRO A 84 -6.21 11.53 -8.26
C PRO A 84 -7.74 11.63 -8.36
N LEU A 85 -8.37 10.51 -8.69
CA LEU A 85 -9.81 10.34 -8.76
C LEU A 85 -10.39 10.03 -7.38
N ARG A 86 -11.52 10.64 -7.02
CA ARG A 86 -12.27 10.29 -5.80
C ARG A 86 -13.18 9.11 -6.09
N VAL A 87 -13.02 8.03 -5.33
CA VAL A 87 -13.74 6.76 -5.53
C VAL A 87 -13.95 6.06 -4.19
N THR A 88 -14.65 4.92 -4.21
CA THR A 88 -14.70 4.00 -3.07
C THR A 88 -13.47 3.09 -3.01
N ALA A 89 -13.17 2.52 -1.84
CA ALA A 89 -12.08 1.56 -1.68
C ALA A 89 -12.20 0.36 -2.64
N ARG A 90 -13.42 -0.15 -2.86
CA ARG A 90 -13.67 -1.24 -3.81
C ARG A 90 -13.35 -0.82 -5.26
N GLU A 91 -13.73 0.38 -5.66
CA GLU A 91 -13.45 0.91 -6.99
C GLU A 91 -11.96 1.16 -7.20
N ALA A 92 -11.25 1.67 -6.19
CA ALA A 92 -9.79 1.83 -6.27
C ALA A 92 -9.08 0.49 -6.55
N VAL A 93 -9.49 -0.59 -5.87
CA VAL A 93 -8.96 -1.93 -6.15
C VAL A 93 -9.26 -2.37 -7.59
N ARG A 94 -10.47 -2.12 -8.09
CA ARG A 94 -10.84 -2.47 -9.47
C ARG A 94 -9.99 -1.71 -10.49
N ILE A 95 -9.86 -0.40 -10.32
CA ILE A 95 -9.06 0.47 -11.19
C ILE A 95 -7.63 -0.06 -11.26
N VAL A 96 -6.96 -0.20 -10.12
CA VAL A 96 -5.55 -0.63 -10.07
C VAL A 96 -5.36 -2.02 -10.67
N ARG A 97 -6.29 -2.96 -10.45
CA ARG A 97 -6.23 -4.31 -11.03
C ARG A 97 -6.43 -4.33 -12.55
N SER A 98 -7.11 -3.34 -13.11
CA SER A 98 -7.35 -3.23 -14.56
C SER A 98 -6.21 -2.54 -15.32
N LEU A 99 -5.18 -2.04 -14.62
CA LEU A 99 -4.04 -1.40 -15.25
C LEU A 99 -3.09 -2.44 -15.83
N ASP A 100 -2.61 -2.20 -17.05
CA ASP A 100 -1.51 -2.97 -17.64
C ASP A 100 -0.21 -2.78 -16.83
N ASP A 101 0.01 -1.56 -16.33
CA ASP A 101 1.12 -1.21 -15.45
C ASP A 101 0.62 -0.41 -14.24
N PRO A 102 0.48 -1.05 -13.07
CA PRO A 102 0.05 -0.39 -11.84
C PRO A 102 1.19 0.34 -11.12
N ARG A 103 2.37 0.48 -11.75
CA ARG A 103 3.51 1.15 -11.11
C ARG A 103 3.26 2.64 -10.92
N GLY A 104 3.73 3.17 -9.79
CA GLY A 104 3.56 4.58 -9.45
C GLY A 104 2.13 4.99 -9.09
N TRP A 105 1.18 4.04 -9.06
CA TRP A 105 -0.16 4.27 -8.55
C TRP A 105 -0.20 4.18 -7.03
N GLU A 106 -1.07 5.00 -6.46
CA GLU A 106 -1.30 5.10 -5.03
C GLU A 106 -2.79 5.25 -4.70
N VAL A 107 -3.16 4.82 -3.51
CA VAL A 107 -4.47 5.06 -2.91
C VAL A 107 -4.27 5.87 -1.65
N PHE A 108 -5.10 6.90 -1.45
CA PHE A 108 -5.04 7.74 -0.28
C PHE A 108 -6.37 7.71 0.48
N VAL A 109 -6.27 7.41 1.77
CA VAL A 109 -7.39 7.36 2.70
C VAL A 109 -7.39 8.66 3.52
N PRO A 110 -8.40 9.54 3.39
CA PRO A 110 -8.40 10.88 4.00
C PRO A 110 -8.77 10.86 5.50
N ARG A 111 -8.24 9.90 6.27
CA ARG A 111 -8.40 9.77 7.72
C ARG A 111 -7.33 8.88 8.33
N THR A 112 -7.31 8.80 9.65
CA THR A 112 -6.54 7.78 10.38
C THR A 112 -7.11 6.39 10.12
N VAL A 113 -6.25 5.38 10.14
CA VAL A 113 -6.65 3.97 10.15
C VAL A 113 -6.60 3.49 11.58
N THR A 114 -7.70 2.91 12.05
CA THR A 114 -7.85 2.44 13.42
C THR A 114 -7.12 1.11 13.65
N VAL A 115 -6.90 0.76 14.92
CA VAL A 115 -6.29 -0.54 15.28
C VAL A 115 -7.13 -1.72 14.76
N ARG A 116 -8.46 -1.60 14.75
CA ARG A 116 -9.38 -2.67 14.30
C ARG A 116 -9.30 -2.93 12.79
N GLU A 117 -8.87 -1.93 12.03
CA GLU A 117 -8.69 -2.05 10.58
C GLU A 117 -7.33 -2.64 10.22
N ILE A 118 -6.39 -2.72 11.17
CA ILE A 118 -5.12 -3.40 10.96
C ILE A 118 -5.37 -4.92 10.96
N HIS A 119 -5.23 -5.53 9.80
CA HIS A 119 -5.37 -6.98 9.64
C HIS A 119 -4.10 -7.72 10.02
N ARG A 120 -2.94 -7.22 9.58
CA ARG A 120 -1.65 -7.85 9.85
C ARG A 120 -0.51 -6.85 9.75
N VAL A 121 0.57 -7.10 10.48
CA VAL A 121 1.85 -6.39 10.33
C VAL A 121 2.94 -7.40 10.05
N ARG A 122 3.70 -7.21 8.96
CA ARG A 122 4.82 -8.09 8.58
C ARG A 122 6.07 -7.27 8.35
N GLY A 123 7.23 -7.79 8.77
CA GLY A 123 8.51 -7.27 8.29
C GLY A 123 8.65 -7.52 6.80
N VAL A 124 9.22 -6.57 6.07
CA VAL A 124 9.45 -6.73 4.63
C VAL A 124 10.93 -6.65 4.34
N ALA A 125 11.41 -7.58 3.50
CA ALA A 125 12.78 -7.57 3.05
C ALA A 125 13.02 -6.36 2.10
N PRO A 126 14.19 -5.70 2.15
CA PRO A 126 14.45 -4.50 1.34
C PRO A 126 14.39 -4.71 -0.18
N ASP A 127 14.53 -5.96 -0.64
CA ASP A 127 14.47 -6.36 -2.05
C ASP A 127 13.04 -6.54 -2.59
N ALA A 128 12.02 -6.54 -1.72
CA ALA A 128 10.65 -6.91 -2.04
C ALA A 128 9.99 -6.06 -3.13
N GLY A 129 10.42 -4.80 -3.35
CA GLY A 129 9.90 -3.92 -4.41
C GLY A 129 10.72 -3.94 -5.71
N ARG A 130 11.70 -4.85 -5.86
CA ARG A 130 12.59 -4.87 -7.03
C ARG A 130 11.99 -5.70 -8.17
N HIS A 131 11.55 -5.03 -9.23
CA HIS A 131 11.21 -5.68 -10.49
C HIS A 131 12.47 -5.92 -11.36
N PRO A 132 12.57 -7.05 -12.08
CA PRO A 132 13.55 -7.22 -13.14
C PRO A 132 13.32 -6.16 -14.24
N ARG A 133 14.38 -5.77 -14.96
CA ARG A 133 14.28 -4.81 -16.07
C ARG A 133 13.58 -5.50 -17.27
N GLY A 134 12.46 -4.97 -17.73
CA GLY A 134 11.66 -5.51 -18.84
C GLY A 134 10.21 -5.03 -18.83
N ALA A 135 9.39 -5.55 -19.76
CA ALA A 135 7.93 -5.39 -19.71
C ALA A 135 7.40 -5.93 -18.38
N PHE A 136 6.34 -5.31 -17.84
CA PHE A 136 5.72 -5.76 -16.60
C PHE A 136 5.06 -7.12 -16.84
N ASP A 137 5.76 -8.20 -16.50
CA ASP A 137 5.14 -9.51 -16.32
C ASP A 137 4.91 -9.73 -14.82
N CYS A 138 3.66 -9.92 -14.41
CA CYS A 138 3.36 -10.44 -13.08
C CYS A 138 3.72 -11.94 -13.01
N SER A 139 4.92 -12.33 -13.41
CA SER A 139 5.47 -13.68 -13.26
C SER A 139 6.19 -13.86 -11.92
N CYS A 140 6.19 -12.81 -11.08
CA CYS A 140 6.78 -12.81 -9.75
C CYS A 140 6.15 -13.93 -8.90
N ALA A 141 6.83 -15.07 -8.81
CA ALA A 141 6.37 -16.22 -8.05
C ALA A 141 6.00 -15.78 -6.63
N VAL A 142 4.76 -16.09 -6.22
CA VAL A 142 4.30 -16.02 -4.84
C VAL A 142 5.44 -16.53 -3.96
N ARG A 143 6.09 -15.66 -3.17
CA ARG A 143 7.15 -16.09 -2.25
C ARG A 143 6.50 -17.14 -1.33
N ALA A 144 7.04 -18.36 -1.36
CA ALA A 144 6.50 -19.52 -0.65
C ALA A 144 6.19 -19.17 0.82
N GLY A 145 4.90 -19.17 1.17
CA GLY A 145 4.42 -18.81 2.50
C GLY A 145 3.19 -17.89 2.52
N GLU A 146 2.71 -17.40 1.37
CA GLU A 146 1.43 -16.68 1.28
C GLU A 146 0.29 -17.62 0.84
N PRO A 147 -0.83 -17.72 1.61
CA PRO A 147 -2.03 -18.32 1.04
C PRO A 147 -2.50 -17.43 -0.11
N ALA A 148 -2.85 -18.06 -1.22
CA ALA A 148 -3.60 -17.42 -2.29
C ALA A 148 -4.81 -16.71 -1.66
N LEU A 149 -4.88 -15.40 -1.82
CA LEU A 149 -6.03 -14.61 -1.38
C LEU A 149 -7.21 -14.96 -2.29
N LEU A 150 -7.96 -16.01 -1.92
CA LEU A 150 -9.34 -16.27 -2.33
C LEU A 150 -10.29 -15.45 -1.44
#